data_AF-A0A7V4W713-F1
#
_entry.id   AF-A0A7V4W713-F1
#
_cell.length_a   1.000
_cell.length_b   1.000
_cell.length_c   1.000
_cell.angle_alpha   90.00
_cell.angle_beta   90.00
_cell.angle_gamma   90.00
#
_symmetry.space_group_name_H-M   'P 1'
#
loop_
_entity.id
_entity.type
_entity.pdbx_description
1 polymer ?
#
loop_
_entity_poly.entity_id
_entity_poly.type
_entity_poly.pdbx_seq_one_letter_code
_entity_poly.pdbx_strand_id
1 'polypeptide(L)'
;MAEGTVLDAIVAAVQAAAAYDKNDQVSPAVVLWTDKAREWEPLLPVLRERLPLLTYGPYDAECRQGPAVWLRCVLAGAVEALDQADERTPVIYLPGVGREDLRAVADLDESLQP
;
A
#
# COMPACT_ATOMS: atom_id res chain seq x y z
N MET A 1 -8.58 -23.21 16.15
CA MET A 1 -9.13 -21.85 16.30
C MET A 1 -7.95 -20.92 16.17
N ALA A 2 -8.04 -19.85 15.38
CA ALA A 2 -6.87 -19.01 15.08
C ALA A 2 -6.23 -18.48 16.38
N GLU A 3 -5.06 -18.99 16.73
CA GLU A 3 -4.19 -18.41 17.74
C GLU A 3 -3.47 -17.25 17.07
N GLY A 4 -3.88 -16.02 17.40
CA GLY A 4 -3.30 -14.79 16.86
C GLY A 4 -3.92 -13.58 17.53
N THR A 5 -3.13 -12.51 17.67
CA THR A 5 -3.60 -11.21 18.14
C THR A 5 -4.49 -10.55 17.07
N VAL A 6 -5.21 -9.48 17.43
CA VAL A 6 -5.94 -8.67 16.44
C VAL A 6 -5.00 -8.11 15.37
N LEU A 7 -3.76 -7.75 15.76
CA LEU A 7 -2.74 -7.29 14.81
C LEU A 7 -2.39 -8.38 13.79
N ASP A 8 -2.28 -9.64 14.22
CA ASP A 8 -1.99 -10.76 13.31
C ASP A 8 -3.14 -10.96 12.31
N ALA A 9 -4.39 -10.81 12.77
CA ALA A 9 -5.55 -10.87 11.89
C ALA A 9 -5.58 -9.73 10.85
N ILE A 10 -5.19 -8.51 11.25
CA ILE A 10 -5.05 -7.37 10.33
C ILE A 10 -3.97 -7.63 9.29
N VAL A 11 -2.78 -8.06 9.72
CA VAL A 11 -1.67 -8.39 8.82
C VAL A 11 -2.08 -9.47 7.83
N ALA A 12 -2.74 -10.52 8.29
CA ALA A 12 -3.25 -11.59 7.44
C ALA A 12 -4.30 -11.09 6.43
N ALA A 13 -5.20 -10.20 6.85
CA ALA A 13 -6.21 -9.62 5.97
C ALA A 13 -5.58 -8.75 4.85
N VAL A 14 -4.56 -7.96 5.19
CA VAL A 14 -3.84 -7.12 4.22
C VAL A 14 -3.06 -8.00 3.22
N GLN A 15 -2.40 -9.05 3.70
CA GLN A 15 -1.72 -10.01 2.83
C GLN A 15 -2.69 -10.79 1.95
N ALA A 16 -3.87 -11.16 2.46
CA ALA A 16 -4.91 -11.80 1.67
C ALA A 16 -5.45 -10.87 0.57
N ALA A 17 -5.51 -9.55 0.81
CA ALA A 17 -5.86 -8.57 -0.22
C ALA A 17 -4.79 -8.46 -1.33
N ALA A 18 -3.54 -8.86 -1.06
CA ALA A 18 -2.50 -9.01 -2.07
C ALA A 18 -2.54 -10.36 -2.80
N ALA A 19 -3.30 -11.34 -2.30
CA ALA A 19 -3.41 -12.64 -2.93
C ALA A 19 -4.18 -12.52 -4.24
N TYR A 20 -3.65 -13.14 -5.28
CA TYR A 20 -4.26 -13.18 -6.60
C TYR A 20 -4.21 -14.61 -7.13
N ASP A 21 -5.18 -14.96 -7.98
CA ASP A 21 -5.17 -16.24 -8.68
C ASP A 21 -4.23 -16.14 -9.89
N LYS A 22 -3.11 -16.88 -9.83
CA LYS A 22 -2.09 -16.93 -10.88
C LYS A 22 -2.60 -17.52 -12.20
N ASN A 23 -3.72 -18.24 -12.19
CA ASN A 23 -4.33 -18.83 -13.39
C ASN A 23 -5.34 -17.91 -14.07
N ASP A 24 -5.75 -16.81 -13.43
CA ASP A 24 -6.80 -15.91 -13.93
C ASP A 24 -6.30 -14.46 -14.11
N GLN A 25 -5.39 -13.99 -13.26
CA GLN A 25 -4.95 -12.60 -13.24
C GLN A 25 -3.43 -12.44 -13.18
N VAL A 26 -2.95 -11.31 -13.71
CA VAL A 26 -1.57 -10.87 -13.55
C VAL A 26 -1.31 -10.52 -12.09
N SER A 27 -0.10 -10.79 -11.59
CA SER A 27 0.30 -10.42 -10.23
C SER A 27 0.04 -8.93 -9.98
N PRO A 28 -0.63 -8.55 -8.88
CA PRO A 28 -0.80 -7.16 -8.52
C PRO A 28 0.59 -6.57 -8.23
N ALA A 29 0.86 -5.39 -8.80
CA ALA A 29 2.10 -4.68 -8.54
C ALA A 29 2.13 -4.06 -7.14
N VAL A 30 0.96 -3.73 -6.58
CA VAL A 30 0.81 -3.05 -5.29
C VAL A 30 -0.63 -3.19 -4.77
N VAL A 31 -0.80 -3.22 -3.45
CA VAL A 31 -2.11 -3.05 -2.78
C VAL A 31 -2.30 -1.59 -2.38
N LEU A 32 -3.42 -0.99 -2.77
CA LEU A 32 -3.82 0.34 -2.30
C LEU A 32 -4.73 0.21 -1.08
N TRP A 33 -4.26 0.70 0.07
CA TRP A 33 -5.02 0.74 1.32
C TRP A 33 -5.52 2.16 1.58
N THR A 34 -6.76 2.41 1.20
CA THR A 34 -7.49 3.67 1.44
C THR A 34 -7.98 3.77 2.88
N ASP A 35 -7.79 4.92 3.52
CA ASP A 35 -8.30 5.22 4.86
C ASP A 35 -8.71 6.70 4.99
N LYS A 36 -9.96 6.99 4.65
CA LYS A 36 -10.52 8.36 4.66
C LYS A 36 -10.52 8.98 6.06
N ALA A 37 -10.75 8.16 7.08
CA ALA A 37 -10.87 8.60 8.47
C ALA A 37 -9.53 8.62 9.22
N ARG A 38 -8.46 8.10 8.62
CA ARG A 38 -7.10 8.03 9.19
C ARG A 38 -7.02 7.20 10.47
N GLU A 39 -7.89 6.20 10.60
CA GLU A 39 -7.99 5.36 11.79
C GLU A 39 -6.75 4.47 12.01
N TRP A 40 -6.01 4.18 10.94
CA TRP A 40 -4.87 3.26 10.99
C TRP A 40 -3.52 3.95 11.24
N GLU A 41 -3.45 5.29 11.21
CA GLU A 41 -2.20 6.06 11.40
C GLU A 41 -1.41 5.66 12.67
N PRO A 42 -2.05 5.47 13.85
CA PRO A 42 -1.33 5.09 15.07
C PRO A 42 -0.70 3.69 15.02
N LEU A 43 -1.19 2.81 14.13
CA LEU A 43 -0.71 1.43 13.99
C LEU A 43 0.37 1.29 12.91
N LEU A 44 0.66 2.34 12.13
CA LEU A 44 1.64 2.29 11.05
C LEU A 44 3.04 1.82 11.50
N PRO A 45 3.59 2.23 12.66
CA PRO A 45 4.90 1.76 13.10
C PRO A 45 4.97 0.23 13.24
N VAL A 46 3.97 -0.37 13.91
CA VAL A 46 3.95 -1.83 14.13
C VAL A 46 3.60 -2.61 12.85
N LEU A 47 2.76 -2.04 11.99
CA LEU A 47 2.41 -2.65 10.71
C LEU A 47 3.60 -2.67 9.75
N ARG A 48 4.41 -1.60 9.76
CA ARG A 48 5.66 -1.47 8.98
C ARG A 48 6.68 -2.55 9.32
N GLU A 49 6.75 -3.00 10.57
CA GLU A 49 7.64 -4.12 10.95
C GLU A 49 7.20 -5.46 10.35
N ARG A 50 5.91 -5.58 9.98
CA ARG A 50 5.29 -6.84 9.54
C ARG A 50 4.99 -6.88 8.05
N LEU A 51 4.88 -5.72 7.39
CA LEU A 51 4.44 -5.56 6.02
C LEU A 51 5.39 -4.64 5.23
N PRO A 52 5.54 -4.84 3.91
CA PRO A 52 6.20 -3.89 3.01
C PRO A 52 5.30 -2.65 2.78
N LEU A 53 5.10 -1.87 3.84
CA LEU A 53 4.13 -0.78 3.92
C LEU A 53 4.81 0.57 3.65
N LEU A 54 4.35 1.24 2.60
CA LEU A 54 4.69 2.62 2.23
C LEU A 54 3.52 3.55 2.57
N THR A 55 3.80 4.83 2.82
CA THR A 55 2.76 5.82 3.13
C THR A 55 2.80 6.99 2.16
N TYR A 56 1.64 7.38 1.64
CA TYR A 56 1.51 8.60 0.85
C TYR A 56 1.50 9.84 1.74
N GLY A 57 2.37 10.80 1.46
CA GLY A 57 2.45 12.05 2.20
C GLY A 57 3.71 12.87 1.87
N PRO A 58 4.07 13.85 2.71
CA PRO A 58 5.38 14.52 2.64
C PRO A 58 6.52 13.50 2.74
N TYR A 59 7.63 13.75 2.04
CA TYR A 59 8.78 12.84 2.04
C TYR A 59 9.40 12.69 3.43
N ASP A 60 9.49 11.45 3.89
CA ASP A 60 10.18 11.01 5.10
C ASP A 60 10.64 9.55 4.89
N ALA A 61 11.92 9.39 4.60
CA ALA A 61 12.52 8.10 4.27
C ALA A 61 12.52 7.13 5.47
N GLU A 62 12.68 7.64 6.70
CA GLU A 62 12.72 6.82 7.91
C GLU A 62 11.36 6.17 8.16
N CYS A 63 10.29 6.91 7.88
CA CYS A 63 8.92 6.41 7.94
C CYS A 63 8.45 5.67 6.67
N ARG A 64 9.32 5.47 5.67
CA ARG A 64 8.93 4.95 4.33
C ARG A 64 7.71 5.69 3.76
N GLN A 65 7.76 7.01 3.83
CA GLN A 65 6.71 7.92 3.43
C GLN A 65 7.18 8.85 2.31
N GLY A 66 6.30 9.14 1.36
CA GLY A 66 6.59 10.17 0.39
C GLY A 66 5.49 10.45 -0.62
N PRO A 67 5.76 11.43 -1.50
CA PRO A 67 4.79 11.85 -2.51
C PRO A 67 4.60 10.74 -3.57
N ALA A 68 3.53 10.86 -4.37
CA ALA A 68 3.19 9.87 -5.38
C ALA A 68 4.35 9.57 -6.36
N VAL A 69 5.12 10.58 -6.75
CA VAL A 69 6.30 10.40 -7.62
C VAL A 69 7.36 9.51 -6.95
N TRP A 70 7.62 9.73 -5.66
CA TRP A 70 8.58 8.94 -4.90
C TRP A 70 8.10 7.49 -4.74
N LEU A 71 6.81 7.29 -4.42
CA LEU A 71 6.21 5.95 -4.33
C LEU A 71 6.35 5.18 -5.65
N ARG A 72 6.09 5.83 -6.79
CA ARG A 72 6.28 5.23 -8.12
C ARG A 72 7.74 4.82 -8.36
N CYS A 73 8.70 5.65 -7.94
CA CYS A 73 10.12 5.32 -8.05
C CYS A 73 10.51 4.12 -7.16
N VAL A 74 9.97 4.02 -5.94
CA VAL A 74 10.18 2.86 -5.06
C VAL A 74 9.61 1.59 -5.69
N LEU A 75 8.37 1.63 -6.19
CA LEU A 75 7.74 0.48 -6.85
C LEU A 75 8.48 0.06 -8.13
N ALA A 76 9.12 0.99 -8.84
CA ALA A 76 9.95 0.70 -10.01
C ALA A 76 11.35 0.16 -9.65
N GLY A 77 11.67 0.01 -8.35
CA GLY A 77 13.00 -0.41 -7.89
C GLY A 77 14.08 0.66 -8.08
N ALA A 78 13.72 1.91 -8.38
CA ALA A 78 14.66 3.00 -8.60
C ALA A 78 15.13 3.64 -7.27
N VAL A 79 14.46 3.36 -6.16
CA VAL A 79 14.79 3.86 -4.81
C VAL A 79 14.70 2.70 -3.81
N GLU A 80 15.75 2.52 -3.03
CA GLU A 80 15.80 1.52 -1.95
C GLU A 80 15.02 2.02 -0.74
N ALA A 81 13.73 1.66 -0.65
CA ALA A 81 12.88 1.95 0.51
C ALA A 81 12.16 0.70 1.08
N LEU A 82 12.19 -0.41 0.34
CA LEU A 82 11.73 -1.72 0.79
C LEU A 82 12.90 -2.70 0.63
N ASP A 83 12.92 -3.74 1.45
CA ASP A 83 13.86 -4.83 1.27
C ASP A 83 13.58 -5.51 -0.07
N GLN A 84 14.54 -5.46 -1.00
CA GLN A 84 14.38 -6.03 -2.34
C GLN A 84 14.27 -7.57 -2.32
N ALA A 85 14.65 -8.21 -1.21
CA ALA A 85 14.47 -9.64 -0.99
C ALA A 85 13.05 -10.00 -0.50
N ASP A 86 12.22 -9.00 -0.18
CA ASP A 86 10.83 -9.22 0.22
C ASP A 86 9.98 -9.52 -1.02
N GLU A 87 9.68 -10.79 -1.26
CA GLU A 87 8.85 -11.25 -2.38
C GLU A 87 7.36 -10.88 -2.20
N ARG A 88 6.98 -10.23 -1.09
CA ARG A 88 5.59 -9.85 -0.81
C ARG A 88 5.20 -8.59 -1.60
N THR A 89 3.97 -8.59 -2.11
CA THR A 89 3.39 -7.43 -2.78
C THR A 89 3.42 -6.19 -1.88
N PRO A 90 4.01 -5.06 -2.33
CA PRO A 90 4.01 -3.82 -1.57
C PRO A 90 2.60 -3.31 -1.24
N VAL A 91 2.48 -2.59 -0.14
CA VAL A 91 1.23 -1.95 0.28
C VAL A 91 1.44 -0.44 0.36
N ILE A 92 0.61 0.35 -0.31
CA ILE A 92 0.58 1.82 -0.17
C ILE A 92 -0.63 2.20 0.67
N TYR A 93 -0.36 2.76 1.85
CA TYR A 93 -1.36 3.37 2.71
C TYR A 93 -1.64 4.83 2.29
N LEU A 94 -2.92 5.16 2.12
CA LEU A 94 -3.42 6.44 1.62
C LEU A 94 -4.26 7.15 2.71
N PRO A 95 -3.63 7.90 3.63
CA PRO A 95 -4.34 8.60 4.69
C PRO A 95 -5.22 9.71 4.14
N GLY A 96 -6.47 9.76 4.60
CA GLY A 96 -7.45 10.76 4.18
C GLY A 96 -8.06 10.53 2.79
N VAL A 97 -7.76 9.39 2.14
CA VAL A 97 -8.28 9.04 0.81
C VAL A 97 -9.27 7.89 0.94
N GLY A 98 -10.49 8.09 0.46
CA GLY A 98 -11.51 7.04 0.33
C GLY A 98 -11.44 6.30 -1.01
N ARG A 99 -12.19 5.20 -1.13
CA ARG A 99 -12.26 4.42 -2.38
C ARG A 99 -12.94 5.20 -3.50
N GLU A 100 -13.91 6.05 -3.16
CA GLU A 100 -14.61 6.93 -4.09
C GLU A 100 -13.70 8.01 -4.68
N ASP A 101 -12.73 8.50 -3.90
CA ASP A 101 -11.81 9.54 -4.32
C ASP A 101 -10.85 9.02 -5.41
N LEU A 102 -10.48 7.73 -5.35
CA LEU A 102 -9.67 7.07 -6.37
C LEU A 102 -10.44 6.83 -7.68
N ARG A 103 -11.73 6.50 -7.61
CA ARG A 103 -12.55 6.29 -8.80
C ARG A 103 -12.75 7.58 -9.58
N ALA A 104 -12.98 8.69 -8.87
CA ALA A 104 -13.12 10.00 -9.50
C ALA A 104 -11.88 10.42 -10.33
N VAL A 105 -10.69 9.97 -9.93
CA VAL A 105 -9.44 10.20 -10.69
C VAL A 105 -9.29 9.20 -11.85
N ALA A 106 -9.70 7.94 -11.66
CA ALA A 106 -9.67 6.93 -12.72
C ALA A 106 -10.67 7.23 -13.85
N ASP A 107 -11.79 7.88 -13.53
CA ASP A 107 -12.81 8.33 -14.47
C ASP A 107 -12.45 9.66 -15.16
N LEU A 108 -11.25 10.21 -14.92
CA LEU A 108 -10.75 11.34 -15.73
C LEU A 108 -10.57 10.88 -17.17
N ASP A 109 -11.25 11.60 -18.08
CA ASP A 109 -11.21 11.42 -19.53
C ASP A 109 -9.78 11.10 -20.00
N GLU A 110 -9.60 10.01 -20.76
CA GLU A 110 -8.29 9.57 -21.26
C GLU A 110 -7.52 10.69 -21.96
N SER A 111 -8.23 11.66 -22.56
CA SER A 111 -7.63 12.85 -23.19
C SER A 111 -6.91 13.80 -22.22
N LEU A 112 -7.06 13.62 -20.91
CA LEU A 112 -6.51 14.48 -19.86
C LEU A 112 -5.49 13.77 -18.94
N GLN A 113 -5.11 12.52 -19.24
CA GLN A 113 -4.04 11.84 -18.50
C GLN A 113 -2.65 12.20 -19.08
N PRO A 114 -1.64 12.50 -18.23
CA PRO A 114 -0.31 12.94 -18.67
C PRO A 114 0.56 11.83 -19.29
#